data_AF-A0AAN8ZVE6-F1
#
_entry.id   AF-A0AAN8ZVE6-F1
#
_cell.length_a   1.000
_cell.length_b   1.000
_cell.length_c   1.000
_cell.angle_alpha   90.00
_cell.angle_beta   90.00
_cell.angle_gamma   90.00
#
_symmetry.space_group_name_H-M   'P 1'
#
loop_
_entity.id
_entity.type
_entity.pdbx_description
1 polymer ?
#
loop_
_entity_poly.entity_id
_entity_poly.type
_entity_poly.pdbx_seq_one_letter_code
_entity_poly.pdbx_strand_id
1 'polypeptide(L)'
;MATKNKNSNKKIAVVGAGLVGGLEACYLAKRGYEVHLYEYRGDIRAMEHVPGRSINLAMSIRGRTGLKAVGLEEKIIQEHGIPMRARMIHDLDGSTRAIPYNKDGKCIYSVGRRYVNEVLLSKAEEFPNVHIHFNHKLTGVDLDNANMTFLDTVSNEEVKASADLVIGCDGAYSNVRKQMLKRNWFNYSQQYIEHAYMELCIPPTPDGEILDCIMSQKHNADSSDAKKRKAIIVEVKL
;
A
#
# COMPACT_ATOMS: atom_id res chain seq x y z
N MET A 1 -30.66 11.24 -21.25
CA MET A 1 -31.01 11.67 -19.87
C MET A 1 -30.25 10.78 -18.91
N ALA A 2 -29.22 11.31 -18.25
CA ALA A 2 -28.43 10.54 -17.28
C ALA A 2 -29.30 10.25 -16.05
N THR A 3 -29.47 8.97 -15.73
CA THR A 3 -30.08 8.50 -14.49
C THR A 3 -29.36 9.14 -13.31
N LYS A 4 -30.00 10.10 -12.61
CA LYS A 4 -29.56 10.59 -11.31
C LYS A 4 -29.43 9.39 -10.38
N ASN A 5 -28.19 9.04 -10.05
CA ASN A 5 -27.88 7.89 -9.21
C ASN A 5 -28.39 8.21 -7.80
N LYS A 6 -29.32 7.40 -7.27
CA LYS A 6 -30.00 7.60 -5.96
C LYS A 6 -29.05 7.73 -4.75
N ASN A 7 -27.76 7.45 -4.93
CA ASN A 7 -26.73 7.39 -3.89
C ASN A 7 -25.86 8.66 -3.76
N SER A 8 -26.08 9.69 -4.59
CA SER A 8 -25.21 10.88 -4.63
C SER A 8 -25.14 11.73 -3.37
N ASN A 9 -25.98 11.45 -2.37
CA ASN A 9 -26.08 12.23 -1.13
C ASN A 9 -25.55 11.48 0.10
N LYS A 10 -25.02 10.27 -0.05
CA LYS A 10 -24.50 9.50 1.09
C LYS A 10 -23.01 9.77 1.25
N LYS A 11 -22.65 10.28 2.44
CA LYS A 11 -21.29 10.59 2.83
C LYS A 11 -20.64 9.36 3.46
N ILE A 12 -19.52 8.91 2.89
CA ILE A 12 -18.77 7.75 3.38
C ILE A 12 -17.40 8.23 3.85
N ALA A 13 -17.07 7.92 5.11
CA ALA A 13 -15.74 8.14 5.63
C ALA A 13 -14.89 6.86 5.50
N VAL A 14 -13.74 6.97 4.83
CA VAL A 14 -12.74 5.91 4.76
C VAL A 14 -11.59 6.33 5.66
N VAL A 15 -11.31 5.55 6.70
CA VAL A 15 -10.23 5.86 7.66
C VAL A 15 -8.99 5.06 7.27
N GLY A 16 -7.93 5.76 6.85
CA GLY A 16 -6.63 5.24 6.43
C GLY A 16 -6.42 5.33 4.92
N ALA A 17 -5.51 6.19 4.45
CA ALA A 17 -5.17 6.37 3.03
C ALA A 17 -3.95 5.53 2.61
N GLY A 18 -3.94 4.27 3.07
CA GLY A 18 -3.04 3.25 2.56
C GLY A 18 -3.59 2.61 1.28
N LEU A 19 -2.94 1.51 0.87
CA LEU A 19 -3.27 0.82 -0.39
C LEU A 19 -4.76 0.44 -0.50
N VAL A 20 -5.34 -0.07 0.57
CA VAL A 20 -6.75 -0.50 0.57
C VAL A 20 -7.68 0.71 0.60
N GLY A 21 -7.42 1.71 1.45
CA GLY A 21 -8.29 2.88 1.55
C GLY A 21 -8.28 3.76 0.31
N GLY A 22 -7.12 3.96 -0.32
CA GLY A 22 -7.03 4.68 -1.60
C GLY A 22 -7.78 3.95 -2.73
N LEU A 23 -7.68 2.62 -2.78
CA LEU A 23 -8.43 1.81 -3.74
C LEU A 23 -9.94 1.86 -3.47
N GLU A 24 -10.36 1.70 -2.21
CA GLU A 24 -11.77 1.76 -1.82
C GLU A 24 -12.39 3.13 -2.12
N ALA A 25 -11.65 4.21 -1.86
CA ALA A 25 -12.10 5.56 -2.20
C ALA A 25 -12.40 5.69 -3.70
N CYS A 26 -11.53 5.18 -4.57
CA CYS A 26 -11.78 5.15 -6.02
C CYS A 26 -13.03 4.34 -6.39
N TYR A 27 -13.24 3.18 -5.75
CA TYR A 27 -14.40 2.32 -5.98
C TYR A 27 -15.72 2.98 -5.57
N LEU A 28 -15.74 3.69 -4.44
CA LEU A 28 -16.91 4.40 -3.94
C LEU A 28 -17.18 5.65 -4.77
N ALA A 29 -16.13 6.39 -5.14
CA ALA A 29 -16.24 7.57 -5.99
C ALA A 29 -16.88 7.25 -7.34
N LYS A 30 -16.47 6.15 -7.99
CA LYS A 30 -17.08 5.65 -9.24
C LYS A 30 -18.55 5.27 -9.11
N ARG A 31 -19.01 4.93 -7.90
CA ARG A 31 -20.43 4.66 -7.61
C ARG A 31 -21.23 5.93 -7.30
N GLY A 32 -20.55 7.08 -7.22
CA GLY A 32 -21.16 8.39 -7.03
C GLY A 32 -21.36 8.81 -5.57
N TYR A 33 -20.74 8.13 -4.60
CA TYR A 33 -20.79 8.54 -3.19
C TYR A 33 -19.91 9.75 -2.91
N GLU A 34 -20.24 10.55 -1.90
CA GLU A 34 -19.34 11.58 -1.37
C GLU A 34 -18.36 10.91 -0.41
N VAL A 35 -17.07 10.88 -0.75
CA VAL A 35 -16.05 10.10 -0.02
C VAL A 35 -15.10 11.04 0.70
N HIS A 36 -14.98 10.87 2.01
CA HIS A 36 -13.97 11.54 2.83
C HIS A 36 -12.92 10.53 3.28
N LEU A 37 -11.71 10.66 2.75
CA LEU A 37 -10.59 9.77 3.05
C LEU A 37 -9.68 10.44 4.08
N TYR A 38 -9.58 9.89 5.29
CA TYR A 38 -8.77 10.45 6.38
C TYR A 38 -7.46 9.66 6.55
N GLU A 39 -6.32 10.34 6.63
CA GLU A 39 -5.00 9.74 6.84
C GLU A 39 -4.28 10.39 7.99
N TYR A 40 -3.74 9.56 8.87
CA TYR A 40 -2.94 10.01 10.01
C TYR A 40 -1.68 10.74 9.57
N ARG A 41 -0.98 10.22 8.56
CA ARG A 41 0.26 10.80 8.06
C ARG A 41 0.00 12.04 7.21
N GLY A 42 1.04 12.85 7.01
CA GLY A 42 1.06 13.84 5.94
C GLY A 42 1.01 13.18 4.56
N ASP A 43 0.88 13.98 3.51
CA ASP A 43 0.86 13.48 2.14
C ASP A 43 2.23 12.89 1.75
N ILE A 44 2.24 11.57 1.51
CA ILE A 44 3.44 10.82 1.15
C ILE A 44 4.08 11.27 -0.17
N ARG A 45 3.32 11.93 -1.06
CA ARG A 45 3.80 12.42 -2.35
C ARG A 45 4.71 13.63 -2.19
N ALA A 46 4.54 14.39 -1.10
CA ALA A 46 5.38 15.53 -0.75
C ALA A 46 6.58 15.13 0.14
N MET A 47 6.65 13.89 0.61
CA MET A 47 7.71 13.44 1.51
C MET A 47 8.93 12.95 0.75
N GLU A 48 10.13 13.35 1.18
CA GLU A 48 11.38 12.77 0.67
C GLU A 48 11.52 11.31 1.10
N HIS A 49 11.36 11.06 2.41
CA HIS A 49 11.37 9.73 2.99
C HIS A 49 10.01 9.39 3.61
N VAL A 50 9.41 8.29 3.16
CA VAL A 50 8.16 7.79 3.71
C VAL A 50 8.47 6.68 4.72
N PRO A 51 8.32 6.93 6.04
CA PRO A 51 8.48 5.88 7.03
C PRO A 51 7.38 4.83 6.83
N GLY A 52 7.76 3.56 6.71
CA GLY A 52 6.79 2.53 6.36
C GLY A 52 7.34 1.12 6.31
N ARG A 53 6.44 0.17 6.07
CA ARG A 53 6.73 -1.26 5.99
C ARG A 53 6.94 -1.68 4.54
N SER A 54 8.06 -2.31 4.24
CA SER A 54 8.41 -2.93 2.98
C SER A 54 8.48 -1.99 1.77
N ILE A 55 9.61 -2.00 1.07
CA ILE A 55 9.87 -1.18 -0.14
C ILE A 55 9.02 -1.67 -1.31
N ASN A 56 8.97 -2.99 -1.54
CA ASN A 56 8.34 -3.62 -2.69
C ASN A 56 7.27 -4.64 -2.27
N LEU A 57 6.29 -4.86 -3.14
CA LEU A 57 5.20 -5.80 -2.95
C LEU A 57 5.16 -6.79 -4.11
N ALA A 58 4.92 -8.06 -3.79
CA ALA A 58 4.55 -9.07 -4.77
C ALA A 58 3.07 -8.93 -5.14
N MET A 59 2.79 -8.35 -6.29
CA MET A 59 1.45 -8.15 -6.82
C MET A 59 1.01 -9.35 -7.66
N SER A 60 -0.01 -10.05 -7.15
CA SER A 60 -0.65 -11.19 -7.82
C SER A 60 -1.85 -10.77 -8.67
N ILE A 61 -2.45 -11.75 -9.37
CA ILE A 61 -3.66 -11.54 -10.18
C ILE A 61 -4.83 -10.93 -9.39
N ARG A 62 -4.96 -11.24 -8.09
CA ARG A 62 -6.04 -10.70 -7.26
C ARG A 62 -5.88 -9.18 -7.04
N GLY A 63 -4.67 -8.75 -6.71
CA GLY A 63 -4.35 -7.32 -6.57
C GLY A 63 -4.52 -6.56 -7.88
N ARG A 64 -4.03 -7.15 -8.98
CA ARG A 64 -4.21 -6.63 -10.33
C ARG A 64 -5.68 -6.46 -10.71
N THR A 65 -6.52 -7.44 -10.39
CA THR A 65 -7.97 -7.37 -10.68
C THR A 65 -8.64 -6.20 -9.94
N GLY A 66 -8.25 -5.94 -8.70
CA GLY A 66 -8.73 -4.76 -7.95
C GLY A 66 -8.33 -3.45 -8.63
N LEU A 67 -7.05 -3.32 -9.02
CA LEU A 67 -6.55 -2.14 -9.74
C LEU A 67 -7.19 -1.97 -11.12
N LYS A 68 -7.49 -3.07 -11.80
CA LYS A 68 -8.14 -3.04 -13.13
C LYS A 68 -9.50 -2.38 -13.08
N ALA A 69 -10.29 -2.65 -12.03
CA ALA A 69 -11.62 -2.10 -11.90
C ALA A 69 -11.63 -0.56 -11.73
N VAL A 70 -10.52 0.03 -11.27
CA VAL A 70 -10.34 1.48 -11.18
C VAL A 70 -9.47 2.05 -12.31
N GLY A 71 -9.09 1.22 -13.29
CA GLY A 71 -8.34 1.64 -14.47
C GLY A 71 -6.85 1.87 -14.23
N LEU A 72 -6.26 1.26 -13.18
CA LEU A 72 -4.87 1.49 -12.78
C LEU A 72 -3.92 0.32 -13.04
N GLU A 73 -4.45 -0.87 -13.35
CA GLU A 73 -3.61 -2.07 -13.55
C GLU A 73 -2.52 -1.83 -14.60
N GLU A 74 -2.89 -1.41 -15.81
CA GLU A 74 -1.98 -1.27 -16.92
C GLU A 74 -0.87 -0.26 -16.65
N LYS A 75 -1.24 0.92 -16.14
CA LYS A 75 -0.32 1.99 -15.75
C LYS A 75 0.74 1.49 -14.76
N ILE A 76 0.30 0.87 -13.66
CA ILE A 76 1.19 0.40 -12.60
C ILE A 76 2.15 -0.67 -13.11
N ILE A 77 1.66 -1.60 -13.93
CA ILE A 77 2.47 -2.68 -14.47
C ILE A 77 3.49 -2.18 -15.49
N GLN A 78 3.10 -1.27 -16.39
CA GLN A 78 3.98 -0.76 -17.45
C GLN A 78 5.05 0.19 -16.90
N GLU A 79 4.71 1.06 -15.96
CA GLU A 79 5.65 2.06 -15.44
C GLU A 79 6.59 1.49 -14.37
N HIS A 80 6.11 0.57 -13.53
CA HIS A 80 6.82 0.15 -12.32
C HIS A 80 6.77 -1.35 -12.01
N GLY A 81 6.11 -2.17 -12.84
CA GLY A 81 5.98 -3.60 -12.64
C GLY A 81 7.18 -4.38 -13.18
N ILE A 82 7.92 -5.05 -12.29
CA ILE A 82 8.97 -5.99 -12.68
C ILE A 82 8.41 -7.42 -12.64
N PRO A 83 8.30 -8.13 -13.78
CA PRO A 83 7.74 -9.47 -13.81
C PRO A 83 8.69 -10.48 -13.15
N MET A 84 8.17 -11.24 -12.17
CA MET A 84 8.84 -12.35 -11.51
C MET A 84 8.20 -13.66 -11.98
N ARG A 85 8.89 -14.37 -12.87
CA ARG A 85 8.38 -15.58 -13.54
C ARG A 85 8.67 -16.88 -12.78
N ALA A 86 9.69 -16.85 -11.94
CA ALA A 86 10.14 -17.99 -11.16
C ALA A 86 10.64 -17.52 -9.79
N ARG A 87 10.72 -18.46 -8.85
CA ARG A 87 11.51 -18.33 -7.63
C ARG A 87 12.94 -18.70 -7.98
N MET A 88 13.91 -17.86 -7.63
CA MET A 88 15.32 -18.26 -7.62
C MET A 88 15.64 -18.72 -6.21
N ILE A 89 16.04 -19.99 -6.06
CA ILE A 89 16.51 -20.53 -4.79
C ILE A 89 18.03 -20.45 -4.80
N HIS A 90 18.60 -19.93 -3.72
CA HIS A 90 20.04 -19.88 -3.47
C HIS A 90 20.35 -20.93 -2.39
N ASP A 91 21.11 -21.95 -2.73
CA ASP A 91 21.52 -22.99 -1.81
C ASP A 91 22.79 -22.56 -1.03
N LEU A 92 23.10 -23.26 0.08
CA LEU A 92 24.21 -22.89 0.97
C LEU A 92 25.59 -23.00 0.31
N ASP A 93 25.72 -23.81 -0.74
CA ASP A 93 26.94 -23.96 -1.54
C ASP A 93 27.10 -22.86 -2.62
N GLY A 94 26.15 -21.91 -2.68
CA GLY A 94 26.13 -20.84 -3.66
C GLY A 94 25.50 -21.22 -5.01
N SER A 95 25.10 -22.47 -5.18
CA SER A 95 24.36 -22.88 -6.38
C SER A 95 22.96 -22.25 -6.41
N THR A 96 22.42 -22.08 -7.62
CA THR A 96 21.11 -21.47 -7.81
C THR A 96 20.22 -22.35 -8.68
N ARG A 97 18.93 -22.36 -8.36
CA ARG A 97 17.92 -23.07 -9.15
C ARG A 97 16.64 -22.27 -9.30
N ALA A 98 16.15 -22.19 -10.54
CA ALA A 98 14.91 -21.52 -10.87
C ALA A 98 13.73 -22.49 -10.79
N ILE A 99 12.69 -22.13 -10.04
CA ILE A 99 11.41 -22.84 -9.98
C ILE A 99 10.31 -21.94 -10.53
N PRO A 100 9.80 -22.19 -11.74
CA PRO A 100 8.70 -21.41 -12.32
C PRO A 100 7.48 -21.37 -11.39
N TYR A 101 6.83 -20.20 -11.28
CA TYR A 101 5.57 -20.10 -10.51
C TYR A 101 4.43 -20.88 -11.17
N ASN A 102 4.45 -20.96 -12.50
CA ASN A 102 3.40 -21.56 -13.30
C ASN A 102 3.99 -22.08 -14.63
N LYS A 103 3.44 -23.18 -15.16
CA LYS A 103 3.87 -23.77 -16.44
C LYS A 103 3.45 -22.92 -17.66
N ASP A 104 2.36 -22.17 -17.54
CA ASP A 104 1.75 -21.35 -18.59
C ASP A 104 2.37 -19.94 -18.68
N GLY A 105 3.53 -19.71 -18.05
CA GLY A 105 4.23 -18.42 -18.09
C GLY A 105 3.58 -17.28 -17.29
N LYS A 106 2.53 -17.56 -16.50
CA LYS A 106 1.94 -16.60 -15.56
C LYS A 106 2.98 -16.17 -14.53
N CYS A 107 3.03 -14.87 -14.24
CA CYS A 107 3.98 -14.28 -13.31
C CYS A 107 3.26 -13.43 -12.25
N ILE A 108 3.98 -13.16 -11.17
CA ILE A 108 3.67 -12.08 -10.23
C ILE A 108 4.56 -10.89 -10.56
N TYR A 109 4.19 -9.70 -10.11
CA TYR A 109 4.96 -8.49 -10.35
C TYR A 109 5.53 -7.95 -9.05
N SER A 110 6.80 -7.57 -9.05
CA SER A 110 7.35 -6.73 -8.00
C SER A 110 7.02 -5.27 -8.33
N VAL A 111 6.36 -4.58 -7.40
CA VAL A 111 5.98 -3.17 -7.54
C VAL A 111 6.32 -2.40 -6.27
N GLY A 112 6.73 -1.14 -6.41
CA GLY A 112 7.04 -0.29 -5.26
C GLY A 112 5.78 0.05 -4.47
N ARG A 113 5.79 -0.19 -3.15
CA ARG A 113 4.65 0.09 -2.27
C ARG A 113 4.26 1.55 -2.27
N ARG A 114 5.26 2.43 -2.15
CA ARG A 114 5.10 3.88 -2.17
C ARG A 114 4.40 4.32 -3.46
N TYR A 115 4.96 3.92 -4.61
CA TYR A 115 4.44 4.25 -5.93
C TYR A 115 2.98 3.81 -6.10
N VAL A 116 2.63 2.58 -5.74
CA VAL A 116 1.22 2.12 -5.83
C VAL A 116 0.30 2.99 -4.97
N ASN A 117 0.73 3.38 -3.77
CA ASN A 117 -0.07 4.24 -2.91
C ASN A 117 -0.22 5.65 -3.50
N GLU A 118 0.86 6.24 -4.00
CA GLU A 118 0.83 7.56 -4.64
C GLU A 118 -0.11 7.59 -5.84
N VAL A 119 -0.04 6.57 -6.72
CA VAL A 119 -0.93 6.45 -7.89
C VAL A 119 -2.39 6.32 -7.46
N LEU A 120 -2.68 5.56 -6.40
CA LEU A 120 -4.03 5.43 -5.87
C LEU A 120 -4.57 6.74 -5.29
N LEU A 121 -3.76 7.47 -4.52
CA LEU A 121 -4.15 8.77 -3.96
C LEU A 121 -4.39 9.80 -5.05
N SER A 122 -3.47 9.91 -6.01
CA SER A 122 -3.64 10.81 -7.15
C SER A 122 -4.88 10.43 -7.97
N LYS A 123 -5.14 9.13 -8.18
CA LYS A 123 -6.36 8.71 -8.87
C LYS A 123 -7.63 9.05 -8.10
N ALA A 124 -7.60 8.94 -6.77
CA ALA A 124 -8.73 9.28 -5.92
C ALA A 124 -9.05 10.78 -5.98
N GLU A 125 -8.04 11.66 -6.03
CA GLU A 125 -8.22 13.12 -6.16
C GLU A 125 -8.76 13.58 -7.51
N GLU A 126 -8.63 12.78 -8.57
CA GLU A 126 -9.24 13.10 -9.87
C GLU A 126 -10.78 13.10 -9.79
N PHE A 127 -11.36 12.46 -8.78
CA PHE A 127 -12.80 12.44 -8.58
C PHE A 127 -13.27 13.67 -7.80
N PRO A 128 -14.20 14.48 -8.32
CA PRO A 128 -14.66 15.71 -7.66
C PRO A 128 -15.44 15.46 -6.35
N ASN A 129 -15.90 14.23 -6.15
CA ASN A 129 -16.64 13.76 -4.97
C ASN A 129 -15.73 13.04 -3.95
N VAL A 130 -14.40 13.18 -4.05
CA VAL A 130 -13.44 12.65 -3.08
C VAL A 130 -12.71 13.80 -2.41
N HIS A 131 -12.65 13.75 -1.08
CA HIS A 131 -11.95 14.72 -0.24
C HIS A 131 -10.95 13.98 0.63
N ILE A 132 -9.65 14.24 0.42
CA ILE A 132 -8.58 13.60 1.20
C ILE A 132 -8.11 14.55 2.31
N HIS A 133 -8.10 14.06 3.53
CA HIS A 133 -7.73 14.78 4.74
C HIS A 133 -6.49 14.13 5.36
N PHE A 134 -5.31 14.67 5.07
CA PHE A 134 -4.05 14.24 5.67
C PHE A 134 -3.89 14.81 7.08
N ASN A 135 -2.93 14.29 7.86
CA ASN A 135 -2.66 14.72 9.23
C ASN A 135 -3.84 14.51 10.20
N HIS A 136 -4.78 13.63 9.89
CA HIS A 136 -5.96 13.34 10.70
C HIS A 136 -5.85 11.97 11.37
N LYS A 137 -5.40 11.95 12.64
CA LYS A 137 -5.29 10.72 13.42
C LYS A 137 -6.63 10.39 14.08
N LEU A 138 -7.29 9.30 13.69
CA LEU A 138 -8.51 8.85 14.37
C LEU A 138 -8.21 8.51 15.84
N THR A 139 -8.87 9.17 16.79
CA THR A 139 -8.76 8.92 18.24
C THR A 139 -10.00 8.24 18.80
N GLY A 140 -11.17 8.50 18.23
CA GLY A 140 -12.44 7.90 18.64
C GLY A 140 -13.40 7.71 17.48
N VAL A 141 -14.24 6.68 17.55
CA VAL A 141 -15.39 6.51 16.67
C VAL A 141 -16.57 6.00 17.47
N ASP A 142 -17.70 6.69 17.34
CA ASP A 142 -19.02 6.24 17.75
C ASP A 142 -19.62 5.43 16.60
N LEU A 143 -19.70 4.12 16.80
CA LEU A 143 -20.17 3.17 15.79
C LEU A 143 -21.69 3.20 15.59
N ASP A 144 -22.48 3.72 16.56
CA ASP A 144 -23.94 3.77 16.41
C ASP A 144 -24.36 4.94 15.53
N ASN A 145 -23.67 6.08 15.68
CA ASN A 145 -24.01 7.33 14.99
C ASN A 145 -23.04 7.69 13.85
N ALA A 146 -22.03 6.85 13.59
CA ALA A 146 -20.98 7.10 12.59
C ALA A 146 -20.27 8.45 12.75
N ASN A 147 -20.07 8.86 14.01
CA ASN A 147 -19.31 10.05 14.37
C ASN A 147 -17.85 9.68 14.68
N MET A 148 -16.92 10.47 14.18
CA MET A 148 -15.48 10.25 14.33
C MET A 148 -14.85 11.48 14.97
N THR A 149 -13.88 11.22 15.83
CA THR A 149 -13.01 12.23 16.42
C THR A 149 -11.59 11.97 15.94
N PHE A 150 -10.99 13.01 15.38
CA PHE A 150 -9.62 13.03 14.90
C PHE A 150 -8.79 14.02 15.72
N LEU A 151 -7.50 13.73 15.85
CA LEU A 151 -6.48 14.70 16.24
C LEU A 151 -5.79 15.17 14.97
N ASP A 152 -5.82 16.47 14.70
CA ASP A 152 -4.99 17.08 13.68
C ASP A 152 -3.54 17.08 14.17
N THR A 153 -2.65 16.40 13.44
CA THR A 153 -1.26 16.22 13.89
C THR A 153 -0.37 17.44 13.64
N VAL A 154 -0.88 18.46 12.95
CA VAL A 154 -0.19 19.74 12.73
C VAL A 154 -0.61 20.77 13.77
N SER A 155 -1.92 20.98 13.95
CA SER A 155 -2.43 21.96 14.93
C SER A 155 -2.54 21.41 16.35
N ASN A 156 -2.55 20.09 16.50
CA ASN A 156 -2.82 19.37 17.74
C ASN A 156 -4.25 19.61 18.30
N GLU A 157 -5.17 20.01 17.43
CA GLU A 157 -6.57 20.25 17.77
C GLU A 157 -7.46 19.04 17.48
N GLU A 158 -8.57 18.96 18.20
CA GLU A 158 -9.60 17.96 17.97
C GLU A 158 -10.49 18.37 16.78
N VAL A 159 -10.60 17.49 15.80
CA VAL A 159 -11.47 17.64 14.62
C VAL A 159 -12.57 16.59 14.68
N LYS A 160 -13.83 17.03 14.65
CA LYS A 160 -14.99 16.13 14.62
C LYS A 160 -15.53 16.00 13.20
N ALA A 161 -15.92 14.79 12.84
CA ALA A 161 -16.56 14.51 11.55
C ALA A 161 -17.69 13.49 11.72
N SER A 162 -18.71 13.60 10.87
CA SER A 162 -19.81 12.63 10.77
C SER A 162 -19.93 12.12 9.33
N ALA A 163 -20.44 10.90 9.19
CA ALA A 163 -20.71 10.25 7.91
C ALA A 163 -21.94 9.32 8.03
N ASP A 164 -22.47 8.85 6.91
CA ASP A 164 -23.49 7.79 6.90
C ASP A 164 -22.89 6.39 7.09
N LEU A 165 -21.61 6.23 6.71
CA LEU A 165 -20.87 4.98 6.82
C LEU A 165 -19.40 5.27 7.11
N VAL A 166 -18.81 4.49 8.03
CA VAL A 166 -17.37 4.51 8.33
C VAL A 166 -16.75 3.18 7.89
N ILE A 167 -15.71 3.24 7.06
CA ILE A 167 -14.94 2.09 6.60
C ILE A 167 -13.54 2.16 7.21
N GLY A 168 -13.19 1.18 8.05
CA GLY A 168 -11.87 1.05 8.66
C GLY A 168 -10.85 0.43 7.69
N CYS A 169 -9.95 1.25 7.17
CA CYS A 169 -8.80 0.87 6.31
C CYS A 169 -7.46 1.27 6.95
N ASP A 170 -7.43 1.45 8.27
CA ASP A 170 -6.36 2.01 9.10
C ASP A 170 -5.32 0.96 9.57
N GLY A 171 -5.24 -0.15 8.82
CA GLY A 171 -4.15 -1.11 8.87
C GLY A 171 -4.16 -2.06 10.09
N ALA A 172 -3.00 -2.70 10.30
CA ALA A 172 -2.87 -3.78 11.29
C ALA A 172 -3.20 -3.34 12.72
N TYR A 173 -2.96 -2.07 13.08
CA TYR A 173 -3.25 -1.51 14.42
C TYR A 173 -4.48 -0.59 14.44
N SER A 174 -5.47 -0.90 13.59
CA SER A 174 -6.73 -0.20 13.43
C SER A 174 -7.35 0.31 14.73
N ASN A 175 -7.63 1.61 14.79
CA ASN A 175 -8.40 2.24 15.86
C ASN A 175 -9.90 2.02 15.66
N VAL A 176 -10.38 1.91 14.43
CA VAL A 176 -11.78 1.50 14.15
C VAL A 176 -12.05 0.13 14.76
N ARG A 177 -11.18 -0.86 14.49
CA ARG A 177 -11.29 -2.21 15.06
C ARG A 177 -11.26 -2.19 16.59
N LYS A 178 -10.40 -1.37 17.21
CA LYS A 178 -10.36 -1.24 18.68
C LYS A 178 -11.68 -0.77 19.27
N GLN A 179 -12.43 0.10 18.58
CA GLN A 179 -13.77 0.47 19.06
C GLN A 179 -14.78 -0.66 18.85
N MET A 180 -14.67 -1.43 17.75
CA MET A 180 -15.53 -2.60 17.52
C MET A 180 -15.32 -3.68 18.60
N LEU A 181 -14.10 -3.86 19.11
CA LEU A 181 -13.79 -4.80 20.20
C LEU A 181 -14.53 -4.51 21.50
N LYS A 182 -15.04 -3.29 21.69
CA LYS A 182 -15.84 -2.91 22.87
C LYS A 182 -17.30 -3.35 22.76
N ARG A 183 -17.74 -3.85 21.60
CA ARG A 183 -19.11 -4.34 21.37
C ARG A 183 -19.25 -5.79 21.83
N ASN A 184 -20.47 -6.14 22.22
CA ASN A 184 -20.80 -7.52 22.56
C ASN A 184 -20.68 -8.42 21.31
N TRP A 185 -20.32 -9.68 21.53
CA TRP A 185 -20.22 -10.72 20.50
C TRP A 185 -19.23 -10.43 19.35
N PHE A 186 -18.15 -9.71 19.64
CA PHE A 186 -17.04 -9.53 18.70
C PHE A 186 -15.89 -10.48 19.03
N ASN A 187 -15.60 -11.45 18.15
CA ASN A 187 -14.45 -12.34 18.33
C ASN A 187 -13.16 -11.74 17.74
N TYR A 188 -12.05 -11.87 18.46
CA TYR A 188 -10.76 -11.33 18.05
C TYR A 188 -9.61 -12.15 18.60
N SER A 189 -8.55 -12.29 17.80
CA SER A 189 -7.28 -12.88 18.19
C SER A 189 -6.14 -12.01 17.68
N GLN A 190 -5.12 -11.81 18.51
CA GLN A 190 -3.88 -11.14 18.11
C GLN A 190 -2.69 -11.95 18.60
N GLN A 191 -1.82 -12.33 17.67
CA GLN A 191 -0.60 -13.06 17.96
C GLN A 191 0.57 -12.35 17.29
N TYR A 192 1.63 -12.12 18.06
CA TYR A 192 2.92 -11.72 17.52
C TYR A 192 3.71 -12.98 17.21
N ILE A 193 4.32 -13.03 16.04
CA ILE A 193 5.24 -14.10 15.66
C ILE A 193 6.65 -13.78 16.18
N GLU A 194 7.47 -14.81 16.37
CA GLU A 194 8.85 -14.67 16.88
C GLU A 194 9.79 -14.02 15.86
N HIS A 195 9.42 -14.06 14.58
CA HIS A 195 10.26 -13.55 13.49
C HIS A 195 10.03 -12.06 13.25
N ALA A 196 11.11 -11.34 13.00
CA ALA A 196 11.10 -9.98 12.48
C ALA A 196 11.66 -9.96 11.05
N TYR A 197 11.53 -8.82 10.36
CA TYR A 197 12.15 -8.62 9.06
C TYR A 197 13.05 -7.39 9.08
N MET A 198 14.11 -7.43 8.29
CA MET A 198 14.99 -6.31 7.99
C MET A 198 15.12 -6.19 6.48
N GLU A 199 15.15 -4.96 5.97
CA GLU A 199 15.31 -4.72 4.53
C GLU A 199 16.78 -4.47 4.20
N LEU A 200 17.29 -5.23 3.25
CA LEU A 200 18.61 -5.06 2.66
C LEU A 200 18.47 -4.72 1.18
N CYS A 201 19.39 -3.91 0.66
CA CYS A 201 19.38 -3.47 -0.74
C CYS A 201 20.59 -4.04 -1.48
N ILE A 202 20.34 -4.69 -2.62
CA ILE A 202 21.37 -5.09 -3.57
C ILE A 202 21.42 -4.00 -4.67
N PRO A 203 22.50 -3.20 -4.75
CA PRO A 203 22.62 -2.19 -5.79
C PRO A 203 22.83 -2.82 -7.18
N PRO A 204 22.54 -2.09 -8.27
CA PRO A 204 22.92 -2.53 -9.60
C PRO A 204 24.45 -2.59 -9.74
N THR A 205 24.95 -3.46 -10.61
CA THR A 205 26.37 -3.41 -11.02
C THR A 205 26.64 -2.13 -11.84
N PRO A 206 27.91 -1.71 -12.01
CA PRO A 206 28.27 -0.58 -12.87
C PRO A 206 27.72 -0.70 -14.30
N ASP A 207 27.63 -1.93 -14.82
CA ASP A 207 27.10 -2.22 -16.16
C ASP A 207 25.55 -2.27 -16.21
N GLY A 208 24.88 -2.03 -15.08
CA GLY A 208 23.42 -2.04 -14.98
C GLY A 208 22.79 -3.44 -14.93
N GLU A 209 23.61 -4.48 -14.80
CA GLU A 209 23.17 -5.85 -14.57
C GLU A 209 22.90 -6.10 -13.07
N ILE A 210 22.05 -7.07 -12.75
CA ILE A 210 21.59 -7.31 -11.37
C ILE A 210 22.06 -8.66 -10.80
N LEU A 211 22.76 -9.49 -11.58
CA LEU A 211 22.78 -10.93 -11.29
C LEU A 211 24.10 -11.70 -11.42
N ASP A 212 25.26 -11.06 -11.22
CA ASP A 212 26.53 -11.80 -11.02
C ASP A 212 27.26 -11.51 -9.69
N CYS A 213 26.88 -10.47 -8.96
CA CYS A 213 27.69 -9.95 -7.85
C CYS A 213 27.61 -10.70 -6.50
N ILE A 214 26.88 -11.81 -6.38
CA ILE A 214 26.93 -12.62 -5.14
C ILE A 214 28.11 -13.62 -5.16
N MET A 215 28.79 -13.83 -6.31
CA MET A 215 29.77 -14.91 -6.47
C MET A 215 31.24 -14.48 -6.60
N SER A 216 31.60 -13.22 -6.32
CA SER A 216 32.99 -12.79 -6.39
C SER A 216 33.31 -11.69 -5.36
N GLN A 217 33.63 -12.08 -4.13
CA GLN A 217 34.51 -11.25 -3.32
C GLN A 217 35.94 -11.39 -3.86
N LYS A 218 36.35 -10.47 -4.75
CA LYS A 218 37.72 -9.94 -4.81
C LYS A 218 37.66 -8.43 -5.04
N HIS A 219 38.41 -7.71 -4.20
CA HIS A 219 38.64 -6.26 -4.13
C HIS A 219 38.54 -5.45 -5.44
N ASN A 220 37.96 -4.23 -5.42
CA ASN A 220 38.63 -2.95 -5.12
C ASN A 220 37.66 -1.76 -5.34
N ALA A 221 38.05 -0.59 -4.83
CA ALA A 221 37.27 0.64 -4.67
C ALA A 221 36.99 1.46 -5.96
N ASP A 222 36.11 2.46 -5.76
CA ASP A 222 35.79 3.66 -6.56
C ASP A 222 35.03 3.52 -7.90
N SER A 223 33.80 4.04 -7.93
CA SER A 223 33.49 5.36 -8.51
C SER A 223 31.99 5.52 -8.80
N SER A 224 31.62 6.76 -9.07
CA SER A 224 30.32 7.39 -8.96
C SER A 224 29.31 7.13 -10.08
N ASP A 225 28.05 7.12 -9.67
CA ASP A 225 26.84 7.54 -10.39
C ASP A 225 26.32 6.63 -11.54
N ALA A 226 25.31 5.80 -11.24
CA ALA A 226 24.43 5.21 -12.24
C ALA A 226 23.01 4.90 -11.69
N LYS A 227 22.03 5.49 -12.38
CA LYS A 227 20.58 5.51 -12.10
C LYS A 227 19.88 4.19 -12.42
N LYS A 228 19.22 3.64 -11.40
CA LYS A 228 17.89 2.96 -11.35
C LYS A 228 17.94 1.87 -10.28
N ARG A 229 17.49 2.21 -9.06
CA ARG A 229 17.44 1.27 -7.94
C ARG A 229 16.36 0.23 -8.21
N LYS A 230 16.75 -1.00 -8.54
CA LYS A 230 15.86 -2.18 -8.49
C LYS A 230 16.26 -2.98 -7.24
N ALA A 231 15.59 -2.69 -6.13
CA ALA A 231 15.82 -3.41 -4.88
C ALA A 231 15.15 -4.78 -4.92
N ILE A 232 15.92 -5.85 -4.69
CA ILE A 232 15.40 -7.17 -4.38
C ILE A 232 15.33 -7.27 -2.86
N ILE A 233 14.16 -7.60 -2.31
CA ILE A 233 14.01 -7.84 -0.87
C ILE A 233 14.62 -9.21 -0.59
N VAL A 234 15.72 -9.23 0.16
CA VAL A 234 16.25 -10.45 0.77
C VAL A 234 15.65 -10.55 2.16
N GLU A 235 14.71 -11.47 2.35
CA GLU A 235 14.18 -11.79 3.68
C GLU A 235 15.18 -12.73 4.36
N VAL A 236 16.03 -12.18 5.22
CA VAL A 236 16.91 -13.00 6.06
C VAL A 236 16.09 -13.47 7.26
N LYS A 237 15.87 -14.78 7.34
CA LYS A 237 15.32 -15.43 8.52
C LYS A 237 16.45 -15.49 9.56
N LEU A 238 16.34 -14.68 10.62
CA LEU A 238 17.21 -14.79 11.80
C LEU A 238 16.69 -15.90 12.71
#